data_AF-A0A1G2G703-F1
#
_entry.id   AF-A0A1G2G703-F1
#
_cell.length_a   1.000
_cell.length_b   1.000
_cell.length_c   1.000
_cell.angle_alpha   90.00
_cell.angle_beta   90.00
_cell.angle_gamma   90.00
#
_symmetry.space_group_name_H-M   'P 1'
#
loop_
_entity.id
_entity.type
_entity.pdbx_description
1 polymer ?
#
loop_
_entity_poly.entity_id
_entity_poly.type
_entity_poly.pdbx_seq_one_letter_code
_entity_poly.pdbx_strand_id
1 'polypeptide(L)'
;MEPTSIESVSEKSYKKLFAVFVAIFGVNMMFAVGLALLQVRADAQSSTAAIINATRTKTKTTPTPMPASPGNKPNVILILGDDWGWPYYGFMGHPIVKTPNLDKLAAEGITFVNGTSAAAHCRPSLQSLMTGLNQRDIPRLGGEVLPVQAIHATLDGGRLCYSAYG
;
A
#
# COMPACT_ATOMS: atom_id res chain seq x y z
N MET A 1 24.74 92.58 33.30
CA MET A 1 24.56 91.68 34.46
C MET A 1 24.38 90.29 33.90
N GLU A 2 25.42 89.47 33.96
CA GLU A 2 25.33 88.04 33.64
C GLU A 2 24.58 87.31 34.77
N PRO A 3 23.91 86.18 34.49
CA PRO A 3 24.36 84.94 35.12
C PRO A 3 24.29 83.69 34.22
N THR A 4 25.46 83.08 34.02
CA THR A 4 25.84 81.66 34.18
C THR A 4 24.84 80.51 33.97
N SER A 5 25.14 79.77 32.89
CA SER A 5 25.21 78.30 32.71
C SER A 5 25.15 77.36 33.94
N ILE A 6 24.17 76.43 33.99
CA ILE A 6 24.31 75.02 34.41
C ILE A 6 23.13 74.21 33.81
N GLU A 7 23.25 73.55 32.65
CA GLU A 7 22.27 72.49 32.29
C GLU A 7 22.68 71.49 31.18
N SER A 8 23.86 71.58 30.55
CA SER A 8 24.15 70.79 29.33
C SER A 8 25.04 69.53 29.51
N VAL A 9 25.48 69.20 30.72
CA VAL A 9 26.46 68.11 30.94
C VAL A 9 25.82 66.72 31.12
N SER A 10 24.54 66.64 31.52
CA SER A 10 23.88 65.36 31.87
C SER A 10 23.41 64.53 30.65
N GLU A 11 22.86 65.19 29.62
CA GLU A 11 22.14 64.50 28.55
C GLU A 11 23.06 63.78 27.53
N LYS A 12 24.22 64.38 27.22
CA LYS A 12 25.19 63.78 26.28
C LYS A 12 25.92 62.57 26.88
N SER A 13 26.13 62.55 28.19
CA SER A 13 26.79 61.42 28.87
C SER A 13 25.87 60.21 28.98
N TYR A 14 24.59 60.41 29.32
CA TYR A 14 23.61 59.32 29.39
C TYR A 14 23.35 58.67 28.02
N LYS A 15 23.27 59.47 26.94
CA LYS A 15 23.08 58.92 25.58
C LYS A 15 24.27 58.06 25.12
N LYS A 16 25.50 58.44 25.47
CA LYS A 16 26.70 57.62 25.18
C LYS A 16 26.74 56.36 26.02
N LEU A 17 26.44 56.46 27.33
CA LEU A 17 26.43 55.31 28.22
C LEU A 17 25.33 54.30 27.85
N PHE A 18 24.13 54.79 27.50
CA PHE A 18 23.02 53.96 27.03
C PHE A 18 23.33 53.28 25.69
N ALA A 19 23.96 53.99 24.74
CA ALA A 19 24.38 53.39 23.47
C ALA A 19 25.41 52.26 23.66
N VAL A 20 26.37 52.45 24.57
CA VAL A 20 27.36 51.40 24.91
C VAL A 20 26.68 50.22 25.62
N PHE A 21 25.72 50.47 26.51
CA PHE A 21 24.98 49.41 27.20
C PHE A 21 24.12 48.59 26.24
N VAL A 22 23.37 49.24 25.33
CA VAL A 22 22.57 48.56 24.30
C VAL A 22 23.45 47.77 23.35
N ALA A 23 24.63 48.26 22.99
CA ALA A 23 25.57 47.53 22.15
C ALA A 23 26.12 46.28 22.85
N ILE A 24 26.58 46.39 24.10
CA ILE A 24 27.20 45.27 24.83
C ILE A 24 26.15 44.21 25.20
N PHE A 25 24.98 44.63 25.71
CA PHE A 25 23.91 43.70 26.08
C PHE A 25 23.23 43.10 24.85
N GLY A 26 23.03 43.90 23.79
CA GLY A 26 22.43 43.44 22.53
C GLY A 26 23.29 42.41 21.81
N VAL A 27 24.61 42.64 21.72
CA VAL A 27 25.53 41.67 21.08
C VAL A 27 25.64 40.39 21.90
N ASN A 28 25.72 40.47 23.24
CA ASN A 28 25.75 39.26 24.08
C ASN A 28 24.43 38.47 24.03
N MET A 29 23.28 39.15 23.99
CA MET A 29 21.98 38.47 23.88
C MET A 29 21.81 37.80 22.51
N MET A 30 22.23 38.46 21.43
CA MET A 30 22.20 37.86 20.08
C MET A 30 23.15 36.66 19.97
N PHE A 31 24.32 36.69 20.61
CA PHE A 31 25.23 35.55 20.61
C PHE A 31 24.69 34.38 21.44
N ALA A 32 24.07 34.64 22.59
CA ALA A 32 23.45 33.62 23.43
C ALA A 32 22.24 32.96 22.75
N VAL A 33 21.37 33.75 22.09
CA VAL A 33 20.25 33.21 21.31
C VAL A 33 20.76 32.43 20.10
N GLY A 34 21.81 32.92 19.43
CA GLY A 34 22.44 32.21 18.32
C GLY A 34 23.00 30.84 18.72
N LEU A 35 23.74 30.76 19.85
CA LEU A 35 24.27 29.50 20.36
C LEU A 35 23.16 28.53 20.78
N ALA A 36 22.11 29.03 21.46
CA ALA A 36 20.96 28.21 21.86
C ALA A 36 20.20 27.64 20.66
N LEU A 37 20.03 28.42 19.58
CA LEU A 37 19.41 27.93 18.34
C LEU A 37 20.28 26.91 17.61
N LEU A 38 21.61 27.03 17.69
CA LEU A 38 22.55 26.03 17.18
C LEU A 38 22.47 24.71 17.98
N GLN A 39 22.31 24.78 19.31
CA GLN A 39 22.14 23.59 20.16
C GLN A 39 20.81 22.88 19.92
N VAL A 40 19.70 23.61 19.76
CA VAL A 40 18.40 23.03 19.39
C VAL A 40 18.45 22.33 18.02
N ARG A 41 19.25 22.84 17.07
CA ARG A 41 19.43 22.22 15.76
C ARG A 41 20.21 20.90 15.84
N ALA A 42 21.19 20.80 16.73
CA ALA A 42 22.00 19.59 16.92
C ALA A 42 21.19 18.44 17.55
N ASP A 43 20.33 18.73 18.54
CA ASP A 43 19.49 17.71 19.19
C ASP A 43 18.32 17.23 18.31
N ALA A 44 17.85 18.06 17.37
CA ALA A 44 16.81 17.66 16.42
C ALA A 44 17.31 16.62 15.39
N GLN A 45 18.60 16.59 15.08
CA GLN A 45 19.19 15.64 14.12
C GLN A 45 19.50 14.27 14.73
N SER A 46 19.79 14.21 16.03
CA SER A 46 20.10 12.95 16.72
C SER A 46 18.86 12.05 16.89
N SER A 47 17.69 12.64 17.09
CA SER A 47 16.43 11.89 17.31
C SER A 47 15.72 11.48 16.01
N THR A 48 15.91 12.21 14.90
CA THR A 48 15.25 11.90 13.62
C THR A 48 15.98 10.83 12.81
N ALA A 49 17.31 10.77 12.87
CA ALA A 49 18.10 9.74 12.20
C ALA A 49 17.86 8.33 12.77
N ALA A 50 17.63 8.22 14.09
CA ALA A 50 17.34 6.95 14.75
C ALA A 50 15.98 6.38 14.33
N ILE A 51 14.94 7.21 14.22
CA ILE A 51 13.60 6.77 13.80
C ILE A 51 13.56 6.41 12.30
N ILE A 52 14.26 7.16 11.44
CA ILE A 52 14.34 6.85 10.00
C ILE A 52 15.03 5.50 9.76
N ASN A 53 16.08 5.18 10.51
CA ASN A 53 16.75 3.88 10.39
C ASN A 53 15.96 2.73 11.05
N ALA A 54 15.27 2.97 12.17
CA ALA A 54 14.42 1.98 12.83
C ALA A 54 13.14 1.63 12.02
N THR A 55 12.65 2.56 11.19
CA THR A 55 11.49 2.33 10.33
C THR A 55 11.87 1.67 8.99
N ARG A 56 13.17 1.64 8.63
CA ARG A 56 13.66 0.99 7.41
C ARG A 56 13.79 -0.54 7.53
N THR A 57 13.82 -1.07 8.75
CA THR A 57 13.64 -2.51 9.00
C THR A 57 12.15 -2.88 9.00
N LYS A 58 11.46 -2.56 7.90
CA LYS A 58 10.39 -3.45 7.45
C LYS A 58 11.10 -4.77 7.15
N THR A 59 10.95 -5.75 8.03
CA THR A 59 11.21 -7.14 7.72
C THR A 59 10.46 -7.44 6.43
N LYS A 60 11.19 -7.42 5.31
CA LYS A 60 10.79 -8.12 4.10
C LYS A 60 10.80 -9.57 4.53
N THR A 61 9.67 -10.04 5.05
CA THR A 61 9.37 -11.46 5.19
C THR A 61 9.39 -12.00 3.77
N THR A 62 10.59 -12.32 3.31
CA THR A 62 10.80 -13.17 2.16
C THR A 62 10.07 -14.44 2.54
N PRO A 63 9.04 -14.88 1.80
CA PRO A 63 8.43 -16.17 2.07
C PRO A 63 9.58 -17.16 2.03
N THR A 64 9.89 -17.76 3.18
CA THR A 64 10.88 -18.83 3.26
C THR A 64 10.48 -19.84 2.21
N PRO A 65 11.30 -20.11 1.18
CA PRO A 65 10.97 -21.13 0.21
C PRO A 65 10.93 -22.44 1.00
N MET A 66 9.71 -22.93 1.23
CA MET A 66 9.52 -24.21 1.89
C MET A 66 10.26 -25.24 1.05
N PRO A 67 11.14 -26.06 1.64
CA PRO A 67 11.92 -27.03 0.89
C PRO A 67 10.97 -27.87 0.06
N ALA A 68 11.21 -27.85 -1.25
CA ALA A 68 10.39 -28.50 -2.23
C ALA A 68 10.51 -30.02 -1.99
N SER A 69 9.51 -30.62 -1.35
CA SER A 69 9.47 -32.06 -1.04
C SER A 69 9.51 -32.90 -2.33
N PRO A 70 10.23 -34.03 -2.39
CA PRO A 70 10.25 -34.88 -3.59
C PRO A 70 8.83 -35.37 -3.86
N GLY A 71 8.21 -34.86 -4.94
CA GLY A 71 6.76 -35.00 -5.19
C GLY A 71 5.97 -33.69 -5.26
N ASN A 72 6.64 -32.53 -5.36
CA ASN A 72 6.03 -31.18 -5.46
C ASN A 72 4.99 -31.06 -6.58
N LYS A 73 3.73 -31.35 -6.26
CA LYS A 73 2.61 -30.84 -7.03
C LYS A 73 2.55 -29.33 -6.84
N PRO A 74 2.37 -28.54 -7.91
CA PRO A 74 2.21 -27.11 -7.76
C PRO A 74 0.96 -26.80 -6.93
N ASN A 75 1.02 -25.78 -6.09
CA ASN A 75 -0.16 -25.25 -5.45
C ASN A 75 -0.96 -24.45 -6.47
N VAL A 76 -2.24 -24.77 -6.63
CA VAL A 76 -3.14 -24.04 -7.52
C VAL A 76 -4.05 -23.18 -6.65
N ILE A 77 -3.98 -21.86 -6.86
CA ILE A 77 -4.83 -20.88 -6.19
C ILE A 77 -5.75 -20.25 -7.24
N LEU A 78 -7.05 -20.42 -7.06
CA LEU A 78 -8.07 -19.79 -7.90
C LEU A 78 -8.65 -18.57 -7.17
N ILE A 79 -8.43 -17.38 -7.73
CA ILE A 79 -8.99 -16.12 -7.23
C ILE A 79 -10.13 -15.73 -8.16
N LEU A 80 -11.34 -15.61 -7.62
CA LEU A 80 -12.56 -15.28 -8.37
C LEU A 80 -13.18 -13.98 -7.82
N GLY A 81 -13.43 -13.02 -8.71
CA GLY A 81 -14.21 -11.82 -8.39
C GLY A 81 -15.68 -12.01 -8.76
N ASP A 82 -16.57 -11.56 -7.89
CA ASP A 82 -18.02 -11.54 -8.14
C ASP A 82 -18.43 -10.20 -8.77
N ASP A 83 -19.28 -10.25 -9.79
CA ASP A 83 -19.75 -9.10 -10.57
C ASP A 83 -18.66 -8.13 -11.08
N TRP A 84 -17.42 -8.61 -11.23
CA TRP A 84 -16.31 -7.79 -11.72
C TRP A 84 -16.23 -7.80 -13.25
N GLY A 85 -16.57 -6.66 -13.86
CA GLY A 85 -16.50 -6.50 -15.31
C GLY A 85 -15.08 -6.33 -15.84
N TRP A 86 -14.82 -6.91 -17.02
CA TRP A 86 -13.60 -6.74 -17.81
C TRP A 86 -13.03 -5.31 -17.90
N PRO A 87 -13.82 -4.26 -18.17
CA PRO A 87 -13.25 -2.93 -18.36
C PRO A 87 -12.69 -2.31 -17.08
N TYR A 88 -12.96 -2.87 -15.90
CA TYR A 88 -12.62 -2.27 -14.61
C TYR A 88 -11.25 -2.67 -14.05
N TYR A 89 -10.36 -3.23 -14.86
CA TYR A 89 -9.00 -3.55 -14.44
C TYR A 89 -8.01 -2.45 -14.84
N GLY A 90 -7.05 -2.14 -13.96
CA GLY A 90 -5.97 -1.19 -14.24
C GLY A 90 -5.11 -1.64 -15.43
N PHE A 91 -4.71 -2.92 -15.45
CA PHE A 91 -3.99 -3.52 -16.59
C PHE A 91 -4.79 -3.55 -17.90
N MET A 92 -6.11 -3.35 -17.84
CA MET A 92 -6.97 -3.21 -19.02
C MET A 92 -7.12 -1.76 -19.49
N GLY A 93 -6.41 -0.81 -18.85
CA GLY A 93 -6.41 0.59 -19.23
C GLY A 93 -7.55 1.41 -18.61
N HIS A 94 -8.19 0.93 -17.54
CA HIS A 94 -9.23 1.72 -16.88
C HIS A 94 -8.66 3.05 -16.33
N PRO A 95 -9.27 4.21 -16.59
CA PRO A 95 -8.66 5.52 -16.29
C PRO A 95 -8.58 5.87 -14.81
N ILE A 96 -9.46 5.30 -13.98
CA ILE A 96 -9.62 5.66 -12.54
C ILE A 96 -9.24 4.51 -11.60
N VAL A 97 -9.84 3.32 -11.81
CA VAL A 97 -9.58 2.12 -11.02
C VAL A 97 -8.11 1.71 -11.10
N LYS A 98 -7.51 1.52 -9.92
CA LYS A 98 -6.11 1.08 -9.75
C LYS A 98 -6.09 -0.29 -9.09
N THR A 99 -5.46 -1.26 -9.72
CA THR A 99 -5.39 -2.64 -9.23
C THR A 99 -3.94 -3.12 -9.13
N PRO A 100 -3.06 -2.45 -8.36
CA PRO A 100 -1.61 -2.64 -8.45
C PRO A 100 -1.14 -4.09 -8.24
N ASN A 101 -1.83 -4.86 -7.41
CA ASN A 101 -1.51 -6.27 -7.19
C ASN A 101 -1.92 -7.16 -8.39
N LEU A 102 -3.06 -6.89 -9.01
CA LEU A 102 -3.50 -7.61 -10.22
C LEU A 102 -2.72 -7.16 -11.45
N ASP A 103 -2.34 -5.89 -11.52
CA ASP A 103 -1.53 -5.35 -12.61
C ASP A 103 -0.13 -6.00 -12.62
N LYS A 104 0.44 -6.19 -11.43
CA LYS A 104 1.67 -6.96 -11.26
C LYS A 104 1.49 -8.44 -11.67
N LEU A 105 0.40 -9.08 -11.26
CA LEU A 105 0.11 -10.47 -11.63
C LEU A 105 -0.07 -10.64 -13.15
N ALA A 106 -0.74 -9.68 -13.81
CA ALA A 106 -0.91 -9.66 -15.26
C ALA A 106 0.44 -9.48 -15.99
N ALA A 107 1.34 -8.64 -15.47
CA ALA A 107 2.67 -8.42 -16.04
C ALA A 107 3.62 -9.63 -15.86
N GLU A 108 3.48 -10.39 -14.78
CA GLU A 108 4.30 -11.58 -14.49
C GLU A 108 3.72 -12.87 -15.10
N GLY A 109 2.48 -12.83 -15.61
CA GLY A 109 1.72 -13.99 -16.06
C GLY A 109 1.19 -13.88 -17.49
N ILE A 110 0.10 -14.60 -17.74
CA ILE A 110 -0.62 -14.59 -19.03
C ILE A 110 -2.02 -14.04 -18.80
N THR A 111 -2.39 -13.02 -19.57
CA THR A 111 -3.73 -12.42 -19.55
C THR A 111 -4.56 -12.93 -20.72
N PHE A 112 -5.72 -13.51 -20.42
CA PHE A 112 -6.69 -13.95 -21.44
C PHE A 112 -7.62 -12.80 -21.80
N VAL A 113 -7.39 -12.17 -22.96
CA VAL A 113 -8.14 -10.99 -23.38
C VAL A 113 -9.59 -11.30 -23.76
N ASN A 114 -9.84 -12.52 -24.24
CA ASN A 114 -11.15 -12.97 -24.67
C ASN A 114 -11.67 -14.12 -23.77
N GLY A 115 -11.57 -13.93 -22.45
CA GLY A 115 -12.12 -14.85 -21.46
C GLY A 115 -13.57 -14.49 -21.13
N THR A 116 -14.51 -15.39 -21.36
CA THR A 116 -15.94 -15.16 -21.11
C THR A 116 -16.48 -16.11 -20.05
N SER A 117 -17.43 -15.62 -19.24
CA SER A 117 -18.19 -16.49 -18.33
C SER A 117 -19.12 -17.42 -19.12
N ALA A 118 -19.31 -18.64 -18.61
CA ALA A 118 -20.25 -19.61 -19.20
C ALA A 118 -21.72 -19.14 -19.14
N ALA A 119 -22.06 -18.21 -18.23
CA ALA A 119 -23.27 -17.40 -18.32
C ALA A 119 -23.18 -16.07 -17.58
N ALA A 120 -24.19 -15.23 -17.82
CA ALA A 120 -24.40 -13.93 -17.21
C ALA A 120 -25.00 -13.95 -15.78
N HIS A 121 -24.96 -15.10 -15.08
CA HIS A 121 -25.47 -15.22 -13.71
C HIS A 121 -24.48 -15.94 -12.81
N CYS A 122 -24.39 -15.51 -11.55
CA CYS A 122 -23.41 -15.98 -10.56
C CYS A 122 -23.47 -17.51 -10.34
N ARG A 123 -24.63 -18.03 -9.93
CA ARG A 123 -24.83 -19.45 -9.63
C ARG A 123 -24.48 -20.37 -10.81
N PRO A 124 -25.05 -20.18 -12.02
CA PRO A 124 -24.79 -21.11 -13.11
C PRO A 124 -23.40 -20.91 -13.74
N SER A 125 -22.78 -19.73 -13.59
CA SER A 125 -21.36 -19.52 -13.93
C SER A 125 -20.43 -20.30 -13.00
N LEU A 126 -20.61 -20.16 -11.68
CA LEU A 126 -19.81 -20.87 -10.69
C LEU A 126 -19.97 -22.40 -10.83
N GLN A 127 -21.19 -22.87 -11.10
CA GLN A 127 -21.45 -24.28 -11.34
C GLN A 127 -20.69 -24.83 -12.54
N SER A 128 -20.64 -24.08 -13.64
CA SER A 128 -19.86 -24.45 -14.83
C SER A 128 -18.36 -24.46 -14.54
N LEU A 129 -17.87 -23.46 -13.79
CA LEU A 129 -16.47 -23.36 -13.36
C LEU A 129 -16.05 -24.53 -12.46
N MET A 130 -16.89 -24.94 -11.51
CA MET A 130 -16.59 -26.04 -10.57
C MET A 130 -16.68 -27.42 -11.21
N THR A 131 -17.58 -27.60 -12.19
CA THR A 131 -17.81 -28.91 -12.83
C THR A 131 -16.98 -29.11 -14.11
N GLY A 132 -16.51 -28.03 -14.72
CA GLY A 132 -15.88 -28.05 -16.05
C GLY A 132 -16.86 -28.29 -17.20
N LEU A 133 -18.18 -28.23 -16.94
CA LEU A 133 -19.24 -28.51 -17.89
C LEU A 133 -19.96 -27.23 -18.33
N ASN A 134 -20.47 -27.23 -19.57
CA ASN A 134 -21.41 -26.20 -19.99
C ASN A 134 -22.74 -26.39 -19.26
N GLN A 135 -23.47 -25.31 -19.05
CA GLN A 135 -24.74 -25.29 -18.31
C GLN A 135 -25.82 -26.25 -18.82
N ARG A 136 -25.76 -26.59 -20.10
CA ARG A 136 -26.66 -27.56 -20.74
C ARG A 136 -26.33 -29.00 -20.35
N ASP A 137 -25.07 -29.28 -20.07
CA ASP A 137 -24.53 -30.62 -19.86
C ASP A 137 -24.47 -30.98 -18.38
N ILE A 138 -24.76 -30.03 -17.48
CA ILE A 138 -24.72 -30.29 -16.04
C ILE A 138 -25.92 -31.17 -15.64
N PRO A 139 -25.68 -32.33 -14.98
CA PRO A 139 -26.74 -33.25 -14.60
C PRO A 139 -27.82 -32.61 -13.71
N ARG A 140 -29.07 -33.02 -13.97
CA ARG A 140 -30.25 -32.55 -13.25
C ARG A 140 -31.11 -33.73 -12.81
N LEU A 141 -31.70 -33.63 -11.62
CA LEU A 141 -32.67 -34.59 -11.12
C LEU A 141 -33.95 -33.83 -10.76
N GLY A 142 -35.09 -34.24 -11.33
CA GLY A 142 -36.37 -33.55 -11.08
C GLY A 142 -36.41 -32.09 -11.56
N GLY A 143 -35.57 -31.72 -12.53
CA GLY A 143 -35.46 -30.33 -13.03
C GLY A 143 -34.48 -29.46 -12.24
N GLU A 144 -34.05 -29.92 -11.06
CA GLU A 144 -33.06 -29.25 -10.23
C GLU A 144 -31.64 -29.69 -10.59
N VAL A 145 -30.71 -28.74 -10.51
CA VAL A 145 -29.28 -28.98 -10.66
C VAL A 145 -28.78 -29.86 -9.51
N LEU A 146 -28.05 -30.93 -9.84
CA LEU A 146 -27.38 -31.73 -8.82
C LEU A 146 -26.29 -30.93 -8.10
N PRO A 147 -26.08 -31.15 -6.79
CA PRO A 147 -25.00 -30.49 -6.05
C PRO A 147 -23.65 -30.88 -6.66
N VAL A 148 -22.71 -29.93 -6.68
CA VAL A 148 -21.37 -30.12 -7.28
C VAL A 148 -20.66 -31.34 -6.69
N GLN A 149 -20.89 -31.64 -5.40
CA GLN A 149 -20.32 -32.81 -4.71
C GLN A 149 -20.89 -34.15 -5.22
N ALA A 150 -22.12 -34.16 -5.74
CA ALA A 150 -22.71 -35.36 -6.35
C ALA A 150 -22.23 -35.57 -7.79
N ILE A 151 -21.58 -34.57 -8.40
CA ILE A 151 -21.02 -34.64 -9.74
C ILE A 151 -19.58 -35.15 -9.61
N HIS A 152 -19.42 -36.47 -9.45
CA HIS A 152 -18.10 -37.10 -9.51
C HIS A 152 -17.68 -37.23 -10.98
N ALA A 153 -16.58 -36.56 -11.32
CA ALA A 153 -15.90 -36.78 -12.60
C ALA A 153 -14.97 -37.99 -12.44
N THR A 154 -15.34 -39.13 -13.03
CA THR A 154 -14.45 -40.28 -13.13
C THR A 154 -13.78 -40.24 -14.50
N LEU A 155 -12.46 -40.27 -14.54
CA LEU A 155 -11.71 -40.44 -15.78
C LEU A 155 -11.74 -41.92 -16.15
N ASP A 156 -12.59 -42.30 -17.11
CA ASP A 156 -12.61 -43.65 -17.66
C ASP A 156 -12.04 -43.63 -19.09
N GLY A 157 -10.93 -44.35 -19.30
CA GLY A 157 -10.29 -44.45 -20.62
C GLY A 157 -9.88 -43.12 -21.27
N GLY A 158 -9.64 -42.07 -20.48
CA GLY A 158 -9.30 -40.72 -20.99
C GLY A 158 -10.50 -39.87 -21.40
N ARG A 159 -11.74 -40.32 -21.12
CA ARG A 159 -12.96 -39.53 -21.26
C ARG A 159 -13.47 -39.13 -19.88
N LEU A 160 -13.93 -37.88 -19.77
CA LEU A 160 -14.65 -37.41 -18.59
C LEU A 160 -16.04 -38.04 -18.61
N CYS A 161 -16.21 -39.10 -17.82
CA CYS A 161 -17.48 -39.78 -17.64
C CYS A 161 -18.12 -39.27 -16.34
N TYR A 162 -19.32 -38.71 -16.44
CA TYR A 162 -20.09 -38.26 -15.28
C TYR A 162 -21.14 -39.31 -14.95
N SER A 163 -20.96 -39.98 -13.81
CA SER A 163 -22.01 -40.81 -13.22
C SER A 163 -22.80 -39.93 -12.27
N ALA A 164 -24.03 -39.56 -12.65
CA ALA A 164 -25.04 -39.34 -11.63
C ALA A 164 -25.30 -40.73 -11.01
N TYR A 165 -25.39 -40.84 -9.68
CA TYR A 165 -25.48 -42.07 -8.88
C TYR A 165 -24.15 -42.64 -8.39
N GLY A 166 -23.95 -42.49 -7.08
CA GLY A 166 -23.61 -43.59 -6.19
C GLY A 166 -24.85 -43.96 -5.39
#